data_AF-A0A537LTZ7-F1
#
_entry.id   AF-A0A537LTZ7-F1
#
_cell.length_a   1.000
_cell.length_b   1.000
_cell.length_c   1.000
_cell.angle_alpha   90.00
_cell.angle_beta   90.00
_cell.angle_gamma   90.00
#
_symmetry.space_group_name_H-M   'P 1'
#
loop_
_entity.id
_entity.type
_entity.pdbx_description
1 polymer ?
#
loop_
_entity_poly.entity_id
_entity_poly.type
_entity_poly.pdbx_seq_one_letter_code
_entity_poly.pdbx_strand_id
1 'polypeptide(L)'
;MWTDVVSGTTLDVKGQVFAPPPSTAPSGTDHTVALNEDVPHIFTAADFPSPDTENESLAGVVVATLPTHGTLYYDDGVNPPQAFGSGPGELPAGTEISSADIVAGMLSYVPATDESGTAMDSFTFQIRDSGASNNLDLSAATVTFDVTALNDAPTATNISGDVVLWTEGDAPVHLDSAGDALIADVDSADFDGGSLTVAITSAFVAGEDSLILDGAVVTLSDGLTIGSAVTVDGAAIGAITAAADDSITIAFSSNATTARVEMLVHAFEYANAGGADPTAGDRTIGWTLVDGDGITGGGSDTASFTTTVSVASVNSAPVLAGLDLLAIAFEGDVPVAIDPCVDFSDAEGNFNGGTLVVSGVIAEDRIGIDNVGTNPGEISVAGADISYGGTVIGSFTGGEGADLMITFNADATSEAIDTLIESLTYQNLSDNPTLVHFLSITITDAGGATNGFSEVPAVDDPFAGITVTGPASPTFLDLDADGDADLLVGSGDGTIHAYANDNGTVVELTGTDNPFDGVAFGYGDSLASVDVDGDGWLDVLIGTAGGSILTYRYDPNSALFAPLTGPERRRRHRRGDRQFLWRLRRLRRRMDHRRLHPHPARPGRQPPRRPHLFRLRPDRPPRL
;
A
#
# COMPACT_ATOMS: atom_id res chain seq x y z
N MET A 1 -4.97 92.80 -31.93
CA MET A 1 -5.09 93.79 -33.02
C MET A 1 -4.65 93.14 -34.32
N TRP A 2 -5.39 93.32 -35.40
CA TRP A 2 -4.95 93.07 -36.78
C TRP A 2 -5.03 94.40 -37.53
N THR A 3 -4.02 94.74 -38.32
CA THR A 3 -4.02 95.94 -39.16
C THR A 3 -4.46 95.59 -40.58
N ASP A 4 -5.61 96.11 -40.99
CA ASP A 4 -5.88 96.31 -42.42
C ASP A 4 -5.06 97.50 -42.93
N VAL A 5 -4.65 97.48 -44.20
CA VAL A 5 -3.67 98.39 -44.79
C VAL A 5 -4.24 99.04 -46.06
N VAL A 6 -5.21 99.95 -45.88
CA VAL A 6 -5.47 101.03 -46.87
C VAL A 6 -6.32 102.20 -46.33
N SER A 7 -7.23 101.99 -45.35
CA SER A 7 -8.10 103.04 -44.81
C SER A 7 -7.77 103.40 -43.35
N GLY A 8 -7.53 104.69 -43.09
CA GLY A 8 -7.16 105.23 -41.77
C GLY A 8 -8.32 105.35 -40.78
N THR A 9 -9.17 104.33 -40.67
CA THR A 9 -10.35 104.30 -39.80
C THR A 9 -10.25 103.19 -38.76
N THR A 10 -10.01 103.55 -37.50
CA THR A 10 -9.97 102.61 -36.38
C THR A 10 -11.36 102.04 -36.11
N LEU A 11 -11.55 100.74 -36.33
CA LEU A 11 -12.74 100.03 -35.89
C LEU A 11 -12.56 99.63 -34.41
N ASP A 12 -13.20 100.37 -33.50
CA ASP A 12 -13.23 100.05 -32.07
C ASP A 12 -14.15 98.83 -31.81
N VAL A 13 -13.62 97.64 -32.12
CA VAL A 13 -14.26 96.37 -31.74
C VAL A 13 -14.10 96.19 -30.23
N LYS A 14 -15.02 96.78 -29.47
CA LYS A 14 -15.24 96.47 -28.05
C LYS A 14 -15.80 95.05 -27.92
N GLY A 15 -14.94 94.06 -28.16
CA GLY A 15 -15.21 92.69 -27.74
C GLY A 15 -15.42 92.69 -26.24
N GLN A 16 -16.66 92.44 -25.80
CA GLN A 16 -16.87 91.97 -24.45
C GLN A 16 -16.18 90.62 -24.35
N VAL A 17 -15.00 90.60 -23.72
CA VAL A 17 -14.50 89.39 -23.10
C VAL A 17 -15.50 89.08 -21.99
N PHE A 18 -16.48 88.23 -22.31
CA PHE A 18 -17.16 87.48 -21.28
C PHE A 18 -16.07 86.74 -20.51
N ALA A 19 -16.06 86.88 -19.19
CA ALA A 19 -15.34 85.92 -18.38
C ALA A 19 -15.87 84.52 -18.75
N PRO A 20 -15.04 83.46 -18.71
CA PRO A 20 -15.58 82.10 -18.73
C PRO A 20 -16.63 81.97 -17.62
N PRO A 21 -17.61 81.06 -17.76
CA PRO A 21 -18.47 80.72 -16.63
C PRO A 21 -17.61 80.38 -15.41
N PRO A 22 -18.04 80.71 -14.19
CA PRO A 22 -17.32 80.27 -13.01
C PRO A 22 -17.40 78.74 -12.95
N SER A 23 -16.25 78.08 -13.12
CA SER A 23 -16.02 76.65 -12.89
C SER A 23 -16.86 76.16 -11.69
N THR A 24 -17.86 75.32 -11.97
CA THR A 24 -18.72 74.71 -10.96
C THR A 24 -18.19 73.33 -10.55
N ALA A 25 -18.72 72.75 -9.47
CA ALA A 25 -18.29 71.41 -9.07
C ALA A 25 -18.84 70.35 -10.04
N PRO A 26 -18.02 69.36 -10.44
CA PRO A 26 -18.48 68.27 -11.29
C PRO A 26 -19.51 67.43 -10.53
N SER A 27 -20.33 66.67 -11.26
CA SER A 27 -21.11 65.58 -10.68
C SER A 27 -20.41 64.27 -10.97
N GLY A 28 -20.09 63.50 -9.93
CA GLY A 28 -19.83 62.07 -10.10
C GLY A 28 -21.07 61.34 -10.61
N THR A 29 -20.87 60.19 -11.23
CA THR A 29 -21.92 59.24 -11.60
C THR A 29 -21.54 57.86 -11.06
N ASP A 30 -22.52 57.11 -10.55
CA ASP A 30 -22.29 55.74 -10.08
C ASP A 30 -21.77 54.86 -11.23
N HIS A 31 -20.84 53.96 -10.92
CA HIS A 31 -20.22 53.02 -11.86
C HIS A 31 -20.25 51.60 -11.30
N THR A 32 -20.40 50.61 -12.19
CA THR A 32 -20.31 49.20 -11.84
C THR A 32 -19.14 48.59 -12.60
N VAL A 33 -18.13 48.14 -11.86
CA VAL A 33 -17.01 47.35 -12.40
C VAL A 33 -17.40 45.89 -12.31
N ALA A 34 -17.36 45.20 -13.44
CA ALA A 34 -17.44 43.73 -13.48
C ALA A 34 -16.02 43.18 -13.56
N LEU A 35 -15.66 42.31 -12.62
CA LEU A 35 -14.37 41.62 -12.54
C LEU A 35 -14.58 40.15 -12.15
N ASN A 36 -13.49 39.41 -12.09
CA ASN A 36 -13.44 38.07 -11.50
C ASN A 36 -12.94 38.20 -10.05
N GLU A 37 -13.17 37.18 -9.22
CA GLU A 37 -12.41 37.05 -7.96
C GLU A 37 -10.92 36.79 -8.24
N ASP A 38 -10.09 37.02 -7.23
CA ASP A 38 -8.62 36.89 -7.20
C ASP A 38 -7.80 37.63 -8.28
N VAL A 39 -8.48 38.41 -9.13
CA VAL A 39 -7.89 39.28 -10.16
C VAL A 39 -8.00 40.75 -9.73
N PRO A 40 -6.88 41.44 -9.42
CA PRO A 40 -6.90 42.86 -9.10
C PRO A 40 -7.42 43.73 -10.25
N HIS A 41 -8.40 44.59 -9.97
CA HIS A 41 -8.83 45.64 -10.89
C HIS A 41 -7.93 46.87 -10.74
N ILE A 42 -7.33 47.32 -11.84
CA ILE A 42 -6.52 48.55 -11.88
C ILE A 42 -7.40 49.68 -12.41
N PHE A 43 -7.59 50.72 -11.60
CA PHE A 43 -8.47 51.83 -11.96
C PHE A 43 -7.89 52.71 -13.06
N THR A 44 -8.78 53.25 -13.88
CA THR A 44 -8.49 54.24 -14.90
C THR A 44 -9.37 55.48 -14.73
N ALA A 45 -9.14 56.52 -15.53
CA ALA A 45 -10.03 57.68 -15.56
C ALA A 45 -11.43 57.40 -16.13
N ALA A 46 -11.68 56.20 -16.70
CA ALA A 46 -13.00 55.82 -17.22
C ALA A 46 -13.94 55.28 -16.11
N ASP A 47 -13.37 54.71 -15.05
CA ASP A 47 -14.08 54.16 -13.89
C ASP A 47 -14.70 55.24 -13.00
N PHE A 48 -14.27 56.50 -13.18
CA PHE A 48 -14.72 57.67 -12.43
C PHE A 48 -15.42 58.70 -13.34
N PRO A 49 -16.58 58.35 -13.94
CA PRO A 49 -17.25 59.20 -14.92
C PRO A 49 -17.72 60.54 -14.33
N SER A 50 -17.17 61.63 -14.86
CA SER A 50 -17.39 63.02 -14.40
C SER A 50 -18.09 63.90 -15.46
N PRO A 51 -19.41 63.76 -15.69
CA PRO A 51 -20.15 64.68 -16.55
C PRO A 51 -20.19 66.10 -15.96
N ASP A 52 -19.38 66.99 -16.52
CA ASP A 52 -19.33 68.43 -16.22
C ASP A 52 -19.94 69.26 -17.36
N THR A 53 -20.59 70.37 -17.02
CA THR A 53 -21.17 71.34 -17.98
C THR A 53 -20.16 72.32 -18.56
N GLU A 54 -19.01 72.51 -17.91
CA GLU A 54 -17.92 73.37 -18.38
C GLU A 54 -16.88 72.64 -19.26
N ASN A 55 -16.93 71.29 -19.28
CA ASN A 55 -15.99 70.39 -19.95
C ASN A 55 -14.54 70.51 -19.39
N GLU A 56 -14.41 70.72 -18.08
CA GLU A 56 -13.17 70.62 -17.32
C GLU A 56 -12.83 69.12 -17.09
N SER A 57 -11.56 68.79 -16.82
CA SER A 57 -11.08 67.40 -16.78
C SER A 57 -11.00 66.85 -15.36
N LEU A 58 -10.93 65.53 -15.20
CA LEU A 58 -10.63 64.88 -13.91
C LEU A 58 -9.24 65.32 -13.41
N ALA A 59 -9.16 65.92 -12.21
CA ALA A 59 -7.90 66.27 -11.54
C ALA A 59 -7.53 65.28 -10.42
N GLY A 60 -8.53 64.65 -9.78
CA GLY A 60 -8.33 63.67 -8.73
C GLY A 60 -9.63 63.06 -8.23
N VAL A 61 -9.49 62.00 -7.43
CA VAL A 61 -10.59 61.25 -6.82
C VAL A 61 -10.33 61.16 -5.31
N VAL A 62 -11.31 61.54 -4.51
CA VAL A 62 -11.29 61.38 -3.05
C VAL A 62 -12.08 60.13 -2.69
N VAL A 63 -11.43 59.15 -2.06
CA VAL A 63 -12.06 57.90 -1.60
C VAL A 63 -12.86 58.20 -0.32
N ALA A 64 -14.17 58.34 -0.42
CA ALA A 64 -15.04 58.88 0.63
C ALA A 64 -15.52 57.83 1.64
N THR A 65 -15.74 56.59 1.19
CA THR A 65 -15.83 55.39 2.04
C THR A 65 -14.88 54.33 1.49
N LEU A 66 -14.64 53.26 2.26
CA LEU A 66 -13.85 52.11 1.82
C LEU A 66 -14.77 50.95 1.44
N PRO A 67 -14.27 49.96 0.69
CA PRO A 67 -14.91 48.66 0.56
C PRO A 67 -14.97 47.93 1.93
N THR A 68 -15.70 46.83 1.97
CA THR A 68 -16.07 46.10 3.20
C THR A 68 -15.72 44.62 3.20
N HIS A 69 -15.39 44.05 2.05
CA HIS A 69 -14.93 42.69 1.83
C HIS A 69 -13.51 42.74 1.23
N GLY A 70 -13.36 43.36 0.05
CA GLY A 70 -12.08 43.54 -0.62
C GLY A 70 -11.28 44.75 -0.12
N THR A 71 -10.09 44.95 -0.69
CA THR A 71 -9.15 46.01 -0.27
C THR A 71 -8.74 46.90 -1.45
N LEU A 72 -8.81 48.22 -1.25
CA LEU A 72 -8.17 49.20 -2.15
C LEU A 72 -6.68 49.33 -1.81
N TYR A 73 -5.82 49.45 -2.82
CA TYR A 73 -4.39 49.69 -2.66
C TYR A 73 -3.94 50.91 -3.47
N TYR A 74 -2.96 51.64 -2.95
CA TYR A 74 -2.29 52.75 -3.62
C TYR A 74 -0.77 52.57 -3.62
N ASP A 75 -0.15 52.54 -4.81
CA ASP A 75 1.30 52.53 -4.98
C ASP A 75 1.83 53.96 -5.09
N ASP A 76 2.22 54.56 -3.96
CA ASP A 76 2.93 55.84 -3.92
C ASP A 76 4.46 55.69 -4.07
N GLY A 77 4.93 54.53 -4.54
CA GLY A 77 6.33 54.13 -4.59
C GLY A 77 6.82 53.38 -3.33
N VAL A 78 5.92 53.06 -2.40
CA VAL A 78 6.17 52.17 -1.25
C VAL A 78 5.86 50.72 -1.63
N ASN A 79 6.72 49.79 -1.20
CA ASN A 79 6.59 48.36 -1.47
C ASN A 79 6.54 47.57 -0.14
N PRO A 80 5.45 46.81 0.15
CA PRO A 80 4.24 46.67 -0.68
C PRO A 80 3.41 47.98 -0.75
N PRO A 81 2.55 48.13 -1.77
CA PRO A 81 1.62 49.25 -1.88
C PRO A 81 0.75 49.45 -0.64
N GLN A 82 0.34 50.69 -0.38
CA GLN A 82 -0.41 51.03 0.83
C GLN A 82 -1.88 50.64 0.67
N ALA A 83 -2.36 49.72 1.50
CA ALA A 83 -3.79 49.41 1.61
C ALA A 83 -4.55 50.62 2.20
N PHE A 84 -5.80 50.81 1.78
CA PHE A 84 -6.73 51.69 2.48
C PHE A 84 -7.41 50.94 3.63
N GLY A 85 -7.60 51.61 4.77
CA GLY A 85 -8.20 50.97 5.93
C GLY A 85 -8.22 51.83 7.20
N SER A 86 -7.89 51.20 8.33
CA SER A 86 -7.89 51.81 9.67
C SER A 86 -6.78 51.30 10.60
N GLY A 87 -5.95 50.37 10.15
CA GLY A 87 -4.78 49.86 10.85
C GLY A 87 -3.51 50.72 10.68
N PRO A 88 -2.41 50.36 11.35
CA PRO A 88 -1.22 51.19 11.44
C PRO A 88 -0.39 51.17 10.15
N GLY A 89 -0.49 52.23 9.35
CA GLY A 89 0.22 52.36 8.07
C GLY A 89 -0.69 52.29 6.84
N GLU A 90 -1.99 52.10 7.05
CA GLU A 90 -3.02 52.15 5.99
C GLU A 90 -3.47 53.58 5.70
N LEU A 91 -3.97 53.81 4.48
CA LEU A 91 -4.55 55.08 4.05
C LEU A 91 -6.00 55.22 4.53
N PRO A 92 -6.38 56.34 5.17
CA PRO A 92 -7.74 56.55 5.64
C PRO A 92 -8.68 56.96 4.51
N ALA A 93 -9.99 56.72 4.70
CA ALA A 93 -11.02 57.39 3.93
C ALA A 93 -10.88 58.94 4.04
N GLY A 94 -11.18 59.63 2.95
CA GLY A 94 -10.89 61.06 2.73
C GLY A 94 -9.53 61.32 2.07
N THR A 95 -8.75 60.29 1.73
CA THR A 95 -7.51 60.42 0.95
C THR A 95 -7.83 60.73 -0.52
N GLU A 96 -7.05 61.63 -1.13
CA GLU A 96 -7.19 62.07 -2.51
C GLU A 96 -6.06 61.48 -3.38
N ILE A 97 -6.42 60.82 -4.46
CA ILE A 97 -5.51 60.26 -5.47
C ILE A 97 -5.59 61.13 -6.73
N SER A 98 -4.46 61.54 -7.31
CA SER A 98 -4.50 62.43 -8.48
C SER A 98 -4.84 61.67 -9.76
N SER A 99 -5.39 62.39 -10.75
CA SER A 99 -5.70 61.78 -12.05
C SER A 99 -4.46 61.34 -12.83
N ALA A 100 -3.28 61.89 -12.52
CA ALA A 100 -2.01 61.40 -13.06
C ALA A 100 -1.65 60.01 -12.51
N ASP A 101 -1.93 59.77 -11.22
CA ASP A 101 -1.61 58.52 -10.53
C ASP A 101 -2.59 57.40 -10.93
N ILE A 102 -3.87 57.75 -11.12
CA ILE A 102 -4.90 56.87 -11.70
C ILE A 102 -4.55 56.53 -13.16
N VAL A 103 -4.11 57.50 -13.97
CA VAL A 103 -3.67 57.24 -15.36
C VAL A 103 -2.36 56.44 -15.42
N ALA A 104 -1.56 56.46 -14.35
CA ALA A 104 -0.40 55.58 -14.18
C ALA A 104 -0.75 54.17 -13.66
N GLY A 105 -2.03 53.90 -13.32
CA GLY A 105 -2.49 52.62 -12.80
C GLY A 105 -2.10 52.33 -11.34
N MET A 106 -1.82 53.37 -10.55
CA MET A 106 -1.30 53.22 -9.18
C MET A 106 -2.40 53.03 -8.12
N LEU A 107 -3.67 53.09 -8.49
CA LEU A 107 -4.82 52.75 -7.64
C LEU A 107 -5.44 51.44 -8.13
N SER A 108 -5.62 50.47 -7.24
CA SER A 108 -6.26 49.18 -7.55
C SER A 108 -7.24 48.72 -6.47
N TYR A 109 -8.13 47.81 -6.83
CA TYR A 109 -8.98 47.03 -5.92
C TYR A 109 -8.61 45.55 -6.06
N VAL A 110 -8.50 44.86 -4.93
CA VAL A 110 -8.40 43.40 -4.86
C VAL A 110 -9.66 42.90 -4.15
N PRO A 111 -10.41 41.93 -4.71
CA PRO A 111 -11.46 41.20 -4.00
C PRO A 111 -10.99 40.61 -2.66
N ALA A 112 -11.94 40.14 -1.84
CA ALA A 112 -11.62 39.07 -0.91
C ALA A 112 -11.43 37.77 -1.72
N THR A 113 -10.57 36.89 -1.23
CA THR A 113 -10.36 35.55 -1.81
C THR A 113 -11.63 34.73 -1.63
N ASP A 114 -12.00 33.93 -2.63
CA ASP A 114 -13.14 33.00 -2.54
C ASP A 114 -14.51 33.70 -2.21
N GLU A 115 -14.68 34.98 -2.56
CA GLU A 115 -15.90 35.79 -2.35
C GLU A 115 -16.45 36.47 -3.63
N SER A 116 -17.39 35.81 -4.30
CA SER A 116 -18.01 36.26 -5.56
C SER A 116 -19.53 36.50 -5.52
N GLY A 117 -20.02 37.37 -6.42
CA GLY A 117 -21.43 37.66 -6.64
C GLY A 117 -21.73 39.09 -7.13
N THR A 118 -23.03 39.38 -7.35
CA THR A 118 -23.49 40.70 -7.83
C THR A 118 -23.53 41.74 -6.70
N ALA A 119 -22.95 42.92 -6.94
CA ALA A 119 -22.81 44.01 -5.97
C ALA A 119 -22.26 43.56 -4.61
N MET A 120 -21.26 42.67 -4.62
CA MET A 120 -20.67 42.09 -3.41
C MET A 120 -19.99 43.14 -2.53
N ASP A 121 -19.30 44.09 -3.14
CA ASP A 121 -18.67 45.18 -2.42
C ASP A 121 -18.82 46.51 -3.17
N SER A 122 -18.59 47.62 -2.47
CA SER A 122 -18.67 48.96 -3.04
C SER A 122 -17.88 49.98 -2.22
N PHE A 123 -17.41 51.03 -2.88
CA PHE A 123 -16.89 52.21 -2.18
C PHE A 123 -17.44 53.48 -2.81
N THR A 124 -17.57 54.54 -2.00
CA THR A 124 -18.04 55.84 -2.47
C THR A 124 -16.88 56.80 -2.68
N PHE A 125 -16.99 57.68 -3.66
CA PHE A 125 -15.93 58.59 -4.09
C PHE A 125 -16.49 59.97 -4.45
N GLN A 126 -15.64 60.99 -4.32
CA GLN A 126 -15.92 62.37 -4.74
C GLN A 126 -14.90 62.80 -5.81
N ILE A 127 -15.36 63.55 -6.80
CA ILE A 127 -14.54 63.94 -7.96
C ILE A 127 -14.01 65.37 -7.79
N ARG A 128 -12.74 65.60 -8.15
CA ARG A 128 -12.16 66.94 -8.29
C ARG A 128 -11.98 67.34 -9.75
N ASP A 129 -12.44 68.54 -10.13
CA ASP A 129 -12.22 69.13 -11.46
C ASP A 129 -10.82 69.73 -11.63
N SER A 130 -10.36 69.85 -12.88
CA SER A 130 -9.14 70.57 -13.27
C SER A 130 -9.39 72.06 -13.52
N GLY A 131 -10.44 72.61 -12.92
CA GLY A 131 -11.01 73.90 -13.26
C GLY A 131 -10.27 75.08 -12.66
N ALA A 132 -10.74 76.28 -13.00
CA ALA A 132 -10.17 77.51 -12.44
C ALA A 132 -10.33 77.65 -10.91
N SER A 133 -11.20 76.83 -10.30
CA SER A 133 -11.42 76.76 -8.85
C SER A 133 -11.06 75.40 -8.23
N ASN A 134 -10.78 74.35 -9.03
CA ASN A 134 -10.33 73.03 -8.59
C ASN A 134 -11.33 72.39 -7.59
N ASN A 135 -12.63 72.48 -7.90
CA ASN A 135 -13.71 72.18 -6.96
C ASN A 135 -13.84 70.68 -6.72
N LEU A 136 -14.41 70.33 -5.57
CA LEU A 136 -14.74 68.96 -5.18
C LEU A 136 -16.26 68.77 -5.26
N ASP A 137 -16.72 67.67 -5.86
CA ASP A 137 -18.12 67.25 -5.74
C ASP A 137 -18.43 66.96 -4.25
N LEU A 138 -19.48 67.60 -3.74
CA LEU A 138 -19.93 67.38 -2.36
C LEU A 138 -20.90 66.19 -2.24
N SER A 139 -21.34 65.65 -3.39
CA SER A 139 -22.06 64.40 -3.52
C SER A 139 -21.04 63.28 -3.71
N ALA A 140 -21.18 62.17 -2.98
CA ALA A 140 -20.38 60.98 -3.26
C ALA A 140 -21.14 60.10 -4.26
N ALA A 141 -20.46 59.67 -5.33
CA ALA A 141 -20.90 58.62 -6.24
C ALA A 141 -20.33 57.27 -5.79
N THR A 142 -20.83 56.17 -6.34
CA THR A 142 -20.52 54.80 -5.90
C THR A 142 -19.79 54.03 -7.00
N VAL A 143 -18.65 53.41 -6.69
CA VAL A 143 -18.15 52.27 -7.46
C VAL A 143 -18.71 51.01 -6.81
N THR A 144 -19.43 50.20 -7.59
CA THR A 144 -19.97 48.89 -7.18
C THR A 144 -19.19 47.79 -7.90
N PHE A 145 -18.88 46.71 -7.21
CA PHE A 145 -18.19 45.55 -7.78
C PHE A 145 -19.18 44.38 -8.00
N ASP A 146 -19.37 44.00 -9.26
CA ASP A 146 -19.91 42.69 -9.62
C ASP A 146 -18.71 41.74 -9.77
N VAL A 147 -18.54 40.83 -8.82
CA VAL A 147 -17.44 39.85 -8.79
C VAL A 147 -17.94 38.54 -9.36
N THR A 148 -17.27 38.01 -10.37
CA THR A 148 -17.61 36.75 -11.05
C THR A 148 -16.79 35.62 -10.47
N ALA A 149 -17.44 34.48 -10.19
CA ALA A 149 -16.76 33.32 -9.64
C ALA A 149 -15.69 32.77 -10.60
N LEU A 150 -14.61 32.23 -10.04
CA LEU A 150 -13.60 31.42 -10.73
C LEU A 150 -13.43 30.10 -9.98
N ASN A 151 -13.09 29.04 -10.72
CA ASN A 151 -12.79 27.75 -10.10
C ASN A 151 -11.43 27.78 -9.42
N ASP A 152 -11.35 27.40 -8.15
CA ASP A 152 -10.11 27.10 -7.45
C ASP A 152 -9.80 25.60 -7.44
N ALA A 153 -8.52 25.25 -7.36
CA ALA A 153 -8.12 23.85 -7.41
C ALA A 153 -8.39 23.14 -6.06
N PRO A 154 -8.84 21.87 -6.06
CA PRO A 154 -9.13 21.14 -4.85
C PRO A 154 -7.89 20.99 -3.96
N THR A 155 -8.08 21.10 -2.65
CA THR A 155 -7.00 20.96 -1.68
C THR A 155 -6.89 19.53 -1.14
N ALA A 156 -5.65 19.08 -0.95
CA ALA A 156 -5.32 17.84 -0.27
C ALA A 156 -4.28 18.13 0.81
N THR A 157 -4.62 17.89 2.08
CA THR A 157 -3.74 18.15 3.22
C THR A 157 -3.46 16.87 4.01
N ASN A 158 -2.43 16.93 4.86
CA ASN A 158 -1.79 15.82 5.58
C ASN A 158 -1.07 14.78 4.69
N ILE A 159 -1.70 14.32 3.59
CA ILE A 159 -1.10 13.32 2.68
C ILE A 159 0.15 13.77 1.91
N SER A 160 0.29 15.07 1.63
CA SER A 160 1.35 15.57 0.75
C SER A 160 2.75 15.48 1.39
N GLY A 161 3.51 14.45 1.02
CA GLY A 161 4.86 14.18 1.53
C GLY A 161 4.96 12.95 2.41
N ASP A 162 3.88 12.17 2.57
CA ASP A 162 3.90 10.93 3.36
C ASP A 162 4.94 9.91 2.84
N VAL A 163 5.45 9.13 3.79
CA VAL A 163 6.41 8.05 3.55
C VAL A 163 5.94 6.80 4.29
N VAL A 164 5.63 5.75 3.54
CA VAL A 164 5.30 4.42 4.09
C VAL A 164 6.43 3.43 3.78
N LEU A 165 6.66 2.48 4.69
CA LEU A 165 7.60 1.38 4.52
C LEU A 165 6.84 0.14 4.03
N TRP A 166 7.36 -0.53 3.02
CA TRP A 166 7.00 -1.92 2.70
C TRP A 166 8.25 -2.78 2.82
N THR A 167 8.17 -3.82 3.65
CA THR A 167 9.24 -4.80 3.84
C THR A 167 8.91 -6.07 3.08
N GLU A 168 9.93 -6.82 2.67
CA GLU A 168 9.76 -8.13 2.06
C GLU A 168 8.78 -9.05 2.82
N GLY A 169 7.80 -9.56 2.10
CA GLY A 169 6.76 -10.44 2.65
C GLY A 169 5.61 -9.71 3.36
N ASP A 170 5.67 -8.38 3.53
CA ASP A 170 4.56 -7.60 4.10
C ASP A 170 3.30 -7.67 3.21
N ALA A 171 2.15 -7.56 3.86
CA ALA A 171 0.89 -7.28 3.17
C ALA A 171 0.94 -5.93 2.42
N PRO A 172 -0.01 -5.63 1.52
CA PRO A 172 -0.14 -4.30 0.93
C PRO A 172 -0.28 -3.22 2.01
N VAL A 173 0.29 -2.03 1.75
CA VAL A 173 0.33 -0.91 2.71
C VAL A 173 -0.38 0.31 2.17
N HIS A 174 -1.25 0.93 2.99
CA HIS A 174 -1.95 2.18 2.67
C HIS A 174 -0.96 3.32 2.43
N LEU A 175 -1.18 4.08 1.36
CA LEU A 175 -0.33 5.22 0.99
C LEU A 175 -0.53 6.44 1.88
N ASP A 176 -1.74 6.62 2.42
CA ASP A 176 -2.00 7.39 3.63
C ASP A 176 -2.03 6.41 4.80
N SER A 177 -0.88 6.25 5.47
CA SER A 177 -0.72 5.33 6.60
C SER A 177 -1.28 5.89 7.92
N ALA A 178 -1.66 7.16 7.97
CA ALA A 178 -2.26 7.81 9.13
C ALA A 178 -3.81 7.72 9.12
N GLY A 179 -4.41 7.63 7.93
CA GLY A 179 -5.84 7.76 7.72
C GLY A 179 -6.34 9.16 8.04
N ASP A 180 -5.50 10.19 7.85
CA ASP A 180 -5.81 11.59 8.20
C ASP A 180 -5.64 12.59 7.04
N ALA A 181 -5.47 12.10 5.80
CA ALA A 181 -5.62 12.90 4.60
C ALA A 181 -6.97 13.64 4.61
N LEU A 182 -6.95 14.95 4.39
CA LEU A 182 -8.17 15.77 4.28
C LEU A 182 -8.27 16.34 2.88
N ILE A 183 -9.39 16.04 2.20
CA ILE A 183 -9.73 16.59 0.90
C ILE A 183 -10.76 17.69 1.10
N ALA A 184 -10.58 18.84 0.47
CA ALA A 184 -11.56 19.92 0.49
C ALA A 184 -11.55 20.72 -0.81
N ASP A 185 -12.73 21.14 -1.22
CA ASP A 185 -12.99 22.00 -2.38
C ASP A 185 -13.82 23.19 -1.90
N VAL A 186 -13.63 24.37 -2.49
CA VAL A 186 -14.26 25.62 -2.04
C VAL A 186 -15.50 25.99 -2.86
N ASP A 187 -15.49 25.68 -4.16
CA ASP A 187 -16.58 25.92 -5.09
C ASP A 187 -17.66 24.83 -5.01
N SER A 188 -17.22 23.57 -4.90
CA SER A 188 -18.04 22.40 -5.19
C SER A 188 -18.15 21.40 -4.02
N ALA A 189 -19.30 20.75 -3.92
CA ALA A 189 -19.60 19.76 -2.86
C ALA A 189 -19.33 18.30 -3.30
N ASP A 190 -19.09 18.09 -4.59
CA ASP A 190 -18.74 16.83 -5.23
C ASP A 190 -17.92 17.09 -6.51
N PHE A 191 -17.26 16.05 -7.01
CA PHE A 191 -16.29 16.13 -8.10
C PHE A 191 -16.91 15.63 -9.44
N ASP A 192 -18.12 16.06 -9.82
CA ASP A 192 -18.81 15.54 -11.01
C ASP A 192 -18.09 15.89 -12.31
N GLY A 193 -17.70 14.88 -13.09
CA GLY A 193 -16.89 15.04 -14.30
C GLY A 193 -15.38 15.17 -14.06
N GLY A 194 -14.95 15.32 -12.80
CA GLY A 194 -13.56 15.31 -12.37
C GLY A 194 -12.87 13.94 -12.46
N SER A 195 -11.67 13.85 -11.90
CA SER A 195 -10.93 12.59 -11.83
C SER A 195 -9.85 12.56 -10.75
N LEU A 196 -9.49 11.36 -10.31
CA LEU A 196 -8.29 11.10 -9.52
C LEU A 196 -7.38 10.15 -10.30
N THR A 197 -6.11 10.53 -10.47
CA THR A 197 -5.03 9.65 -10.94
C THR A 197 -4.00 9.46 -9.85
N VAL A 198 -3.62 8.21 -9.60
CA VAL A 198 -2.50 7.81 -8.73
C VAL A 198 -1.54 6.98 -9.58
N ALA A 199 -0.24 7.28 -9.52
CA ALA A 199 0.76 6.62 -10.37
C ALA A 199 2.16 6.54 -9.72
N ILE A 200 2.90 5.46 -9.99
CA ILE A 200 4.30 5.31 -9.59
C ILE A 200 5.18 6.12 -10.58
N THR A 201 5.37 7.40 -10.27
CA THR A 201 6.04 8.37 -11.17
C THR A 201 7.56 8.26 -11.20
N SER A 202 8.18 7.55 -10.25
CA SER A 202 9.62 7.30 -10.21
C SER A 202 9.93 5.91 -9.63
N ALA A 203 10.99 5.29 -10.15
CA ALA A 203 11.55 4.01 -9.74
C ALA A 203 10.64 2.77 -9.86
N PHE A 204 9.57 2.83 -10.66
CA PHE A 204 8.70 1.67 -10.93
C PHE A 204 9.47 0.45 -11.46
N VAL A 205 9.27 -0.72 -10.83
CA VAL A 205 9.85 -2.01 -11.20
C VAL A 205 8.75 -2.96 -11.69
N ALA A 206 8.68 -3.10 -13.01
CA ALA A 206 7.61 -3.83 -13.69
C ALA A 206 7.64 -5.34 -13.39
N GLY A 207 6.58 -5.85 -12.78
CA GLY A 207 6.44 -7.23 -12.34
C GLY A 207 6.66 -7.43 -10.84
N GLU A 208 7.19 -6.42 -10.15
CA GLU A 208 7.21 -6.35 -8.69
C GLU A 208 6.12 -5.40 -8.17
N ASP A 209 6.25 -4.11 -8.50
CA ASP A 209 5.40 -3.05 -7.95
C ASP A 209 3.96 -3.14 -8.50
N SER A 210 2.96 -2.88 -7.64
CA SER A 210 1.56 -2.72 -8.06
C SER A 210 0.80 -1.75 -7.15
N LEU A 211 0.07 -0.81 -7.75
CA LEU A 211 -0.94 0.00 -7.06
C LEU A 211 -2.28 -0.75 -7.03
N ILE A 212 -2.89 -0.84 -5.84
CA ILE A 212 -4.18 -1.49 -5.63
C ILE A 212 -5.12 -0.62 -4.77
N LEU A 213 -6.31 -1.13 -4.47
CA LEU A 213 -7.35 -0.47 -3.69
C LEU A 213 -7.89 -1.42 -2.62
N ASP A 214 -8.01 -0.94 -1.38
CA ASP A 214 -8.55 -1.70 -0.25
C ASP A 214 -10.00 -2.15 -0.55
N GLY A 215 -10.19 -3.46 -0.69
CA GLY A 215 -11.48 -4.08 -0.95
C GLY A 215 -12.49 -4.02 0.20
N ALA A 216 -12.08 -3.60 1.40
CA ALA A 216 -12.97 -3.30 2.53
C ALA A 216 -13.61 -1.91 2.43
N VAL A 217 -12.91 -0.93 1.84
CA VAL A 217 -13.39 0.44 1.64
C VAL A 217 -14.01 0.64 0.25
N VAL A 218 -13.38 0.08 -0.80
CA VAL A 218 -13.76 0.29 -2.20
C VAL A 218 -14.27 -1.01 -2.82
N THR A 219 -15.53 -1.00 -3.27
CA THR A 219 -16.09 -2.10 -4.07
C THR A 219 -15.99 -1.79 -5.56
N LEU A 220 -15.25 -2.61 -6.31
CA LEU A 220 -15.11 -2.53 -7.77
C LEU A 220 -16.04 -3.53 -8.46
N SER A 221 -16.72 -3.12 -9.53
CA SER A 221 -17.75 -3.98 -10.18
C SER A 221 -17.19 -5.15 -11.00
N ASP A 222 -15.97 -5.02 -11.54
CA ASP A 222 -15.27 -6.04 -12.35
C ASP A 222 -13.76 -6.01 -12.07
N GLY A 223 -13.38 -5.88 -10.79
CA GLY A 223 -12.00 -5.73 -10.34
C GLY A 223 -11.33 -4.44 -10.81
N LEU A 224 -9.99 -4.40 -10.77
CA LEU A 224 -9.17 -3.28 -11.23
C LEU A 224 -9.05 -3.28 -12.76
N THR A 225 -10.15 -2.98 -13.45
CA THR A 225 -10.24 -3.00 -14.93
C THR A 225 -10.92 -1.76 -15.48
N ILE A 226 -10.54 -1.34 -16.70
CA ILE A 226 -11.11 -0.15 -17.35
C ILE A 226 -12.61 -0.37 -17.62
N GLY A 227 -13.44 0.55 -17.14
CA GLY A 227 -14.90 0.47 -17.15
C GLY A 227 -15.52 -0.13 -15.88
N SER A 228 -14.72 -0.63 -14.94
CA SER A 228 -15.19 -1.07 -13.62
C SER A 228 -15.69 0.13 -12.81
N ALA A 229 -16.90 0.02 -12.27
CA ALA A 229 -17.51 1.06 -11.45
C ALA A 229 -16.92 1.04 -10.03
N VAL A 230 -16.52 2.22 -9.56
CA VAL A 230 -15.91 2.44 -8.24
C VAL A 230 -17.01 2.81 -7.25
N THR A 231 -17.16 2.02 -6.18
CA THR A 231 -18.23 2.19 -5.18
C THR A 231 -17.62 2.40 -3.79
N VAL A 232 -17.97 3.52 -3.14
CA VAL A 232 -17.51 3.91 -1.80
C VAL A 232 -18.74 4.31 -0.97
N ASP A 233 -18.82 3.91 0.30
CA ASP A 233 -20.02 4.10 1.15
C ASP A 233 -21.33 3.62 0.44
N GLY A 234 -21.23 2.51 -0.31
CA GLY A 234 -22.35 1.94 -1.07
C GLY A 234 -22.86 2.77 -2.25
N ALA A 235 -22.25 3.92 -2.57
CA ALA A 235 -22.57 4.75 -3.73
C ALA A 235 -21.50 4.61 -4.81
N ALA A 236 -21.92 4.45 -6.07
CA ALA A 236 -21.01 4.40 -7.21
C ALA A 236 -20.53 5.83 -7.52
N ILE A 237 -19.28 6.15 -7.14
CA ILE A 237 -18.69 7.49 -7.26
C ILE A 237 -18.08 7.77 -8.63
N GLY A 238 -17.73 6.75 -9.39
CA GLY A 238 -17.07 6.91 -10.67
C GLY A 238 -16.80 5.58 -11.38
N ALA A 239 -15.92 5.61 -12.36
CA ALA A 239 -15.43 4.41 -13.05
C ALA A 239 -13.93 4.53 -13.38
N ILE A 240 -13.24 3.39 -13.33
CA ILE A 240 -11.84 3.28 -13.74
C ILE A 240 -11.73 3.57 -15.25
N THR A 241 -10.90 4.53 -15.63
CA THR A 241 -10.62 4.91 -17.03
C THR A 241 -9.23 4.50 -17.49
N ALA A 242 -8.27 4.34 -16.56
CA ALA A 242 -6.99 3.70 -16.78
C ALA A 242 -6.67 2.75 -15.60
N ALA A 243 -6.09 1.60 -15.90
CA ALA A 243 -5.57 0.66 -14.91
C ALA A 243 -4.36 -0.08 -15.50
N ALA A 244 -3.25 0.01 -14.79
CA ALA A 244 -1.99 -0.70 -14.97
C ALA A 244 -1.32 -0.81 -13.59
N ASP A 245 -0.32 -1.67 -13.44
CA ASP A 245 0.35 -1.88 -12.15
C ASP A 245 1.04 -0.59 -11.63
N ASP A 246 1.47 0.29 -12.55
CA ASP A 246 2.06 1.59 -12.25
C ASP A 246 1.05 2.74 -12.15
N SER A 247 -0.22 2.57 -12.52
CA SER A 247 -1.18 3.69 -12.57
C SER A 247 -2.66 3.31 -12.59
N ILE A 248 -3.44 4.00 -11.76
CA ILE A 248 -4.90 3.95 -11.72
C ILE A 248 -5.46 5.36 -11.96
N THR A 249 -6.38 5.50 -12.92
CA THR A 249 -7.21 6.72 -13.07
C THR A 249 -8.68 6.36 -12.91
N ILE A 250 -9.39 7.13 -12.10
CA ILE A 250 -10.82 7.04 -11.86
C ILE A 250 -11.45 8.36 -12.33
N ALA A 251 -12.39 8.30 -13.27
CA ALA A 251 -13.23 9.45 -13.61
C ALA A 251 -14.47 9.45 -12.71
N PHE A 252 -14.82 10.62 -12.18
CA PHE A 252 -15.85 10.80 -11.17
C PHE A 252 -17.24 11.08 -11.75
N SER A 253 -18.21 11.18 -10.84
CA SER A 253 -19.61 11.50 -11.07
C SER A 253 -20.17 12.19 -9.81
N SER A 254 -21.35 12.81 -9.87
CA SER A 254 -22.00 13.54 -8.74
C SER A 254 -22.36 12.72 -7.48
N ASN A 255 -21.89 11.48 -7.34
CA ASN A 255 -21.85 10.78 -6.06
C ASN A 255 -20.49 10.95 -5.33
N ALA A 256 -19.45 11.43 -6.03
CA ALA A 256 -18.09 11.69 -5.56
C ALA A 256 -18.03 12.97 -4.70
N THR A 257 -18.90 13.06 -3.71
CA THR A 257 -18.85 14.05 -2.64
C THR A 257 -17.49 14.01 -1.94
N THR A 258 -16.99 15.14 -1.48
CA THR A 258 -15.67 15.30 -0.83
C THR A 258 -15.29 14.14 0.11
N ALA A 259 -16.16 13.79 1.06
CA ALA A 259 -15.93 12.71 2.03
C ALA A 259 -15.78 11.30 1.42
N ARG A 260 -16.26 11.05 0.19
CA ARG A 260 -16.02 9.79 -0.54
C ARG A 260 -14.76 9.81 -1.39
N VAL A 261 -14.31 10.99 -1.82
CA VAL A 261 -12.99 11.16 -2.45
C VAL A 261 -11.90 11.02 -1.39
N GLU A 262 -12.11 11.57 -0.19
CA GLU A 262 -11.29 11.35 1.00
C GLU A 262 -11.19 9.86 1.37
N MET A 263 -12.32 9.15 1.53
CA MET A 263 -12.33 7.70 1.72
C MET A 263 -11.67 6.90 0.59
N LEU A 264 -11.73 7.37 -0.67
CA LEU A 264 -11.03 6.74 -1.79
C LEU A 264 -9.51 6.97 -1.72
N VAL A 265 -9.07 8.15 -1.30
CA VAL A 265 -7.65 8.51 -1.13
C VAL A 265 -7.00 7.65 -0.05
N HIS A 266 -7.64 7.49 1.11
CA HIS A 266 -7.17 6.58 2.16
C HIS A 266 -7.06 5.12 1.68
N ALA A 267 -7.89 4.71 0.72
CA ALA A 267 -8.02 3.32 0.28
C ALA A 267 -6.99 2.89 -0.79
N PHE A 268 -6.09 3.77 -1.24
CA PHE A 268 -5.00 3.35 -2.13
C PHE A 268 -3.88 2.66 -1.35
N GLU A 269 -3.50 1.48 -1.83
CA GLU A 269 -2.44 0.65 -1.26
C GLU A 269 -1.33 0.42 -2.30
N TYR A 270 -0.10 0.24 -1.83
CA TYR A 270 1.00 -0.32 -2.61
C TYR A 270 1.24 -1.77 -2.21
N ALA A 271 1.51 -2.63 -3.19
CA ALA A 271 1.98 -3.99 -3.02
C ALA A 271 3.25 -4.24 -3.85
N ASN A 272 4.08 -5.18 -3.41
CA ASN A 272 5.23 -5.67 -4.17
C ASN A 272 5.17 -7.21 -4.29
N ALA A 273 5.49 -7.72 -5.48
CA ALA A 273 5.43 -9.12 -5.86
C ALA A 273 6.80 -9.75 -6.22
N GLY A 274 7.91 -9.09 -5.89
CA GLY A 274 9.28 -9.57 -6.15
C GLY A 274 9.67 -10.85 -5.39
N GLY A 275 8.87 -11.27 -4.41
CA GLY A 275 9.13 -12.48 -3.64
C GLY A 275 10.19 -12.25 -2.57
N ALA A 276 11.30 -12.98 -2.67
CA ALA A 276 12.39 -12.98 -1.68
C ALA A 276 13.64 -12.19 -2.09
N ASP A 277 13.55 -11.41 -3.18
CA ASP A 277 14.52 -10.34 -3.52
C ASP A 277 13.76 -9.19 -4.21
N PRO A 278 12.94 -8.41 -3.46
CA PRO A 278 12.27 -7.24 -4.00
C PRO A 278 13.28 -6.11 -4.21
N THR A 279 13.23 -5.43 -5.37
CA THR A 279 14.15 -4.34 -5.70
C THR A 279 14.00 -3.18 -4.72
N ALA A 280 14.88 -3.11 -3.73
CA ALA A 280 14.83 -2.13 -2.64
C ALA A 280 15.06 -0.68 -3.11
N GLY A 281 14.45 0.27 -2.40
CA GLY A 281 14.58 1.71 -2.64
C GLY A 281 13.24 2.45 -2.82
N ASP A 282 13.31 3.78 -2.80
CA ASP A 282 12.14 4.65 -2.77
C ASP A 282 11.39 4.71 -4.11
N ARG A 283 10.08 4.46 -4.07
CA ARG A 283 9.11 4.71 -5.14
C ARG A 283 8.40 6.03 -4.89
N THR A 284 8.33 6.91 -5.89
CA THR A 284 7.57 8.18 -5.77
C THR A 284 6.18 8.02 -6.38
N ILE A 285 5.15 8.08 -5.54
CA ILE A 285 3.76 8.04 -6.00
C ILE A 285 3.31 9.48 -6.29
N GLY A 286 2.92 9.75 -7.52
CA GLY A 286 2.32 11.02 -7.93
C GLY A 286 0.80 10.93 -7.89
N TRP A 287 0.17 11.95 -7.33
CA TRP A 287 -1.27 12.10 -7.21
C TRP A 287 -1.71 13.31 -8.03
N THR A 288 -2.77 13.15 -8.82
CA THR A 288 -3.42 14.24 -9.57
C THR A 288 -4.92 14.19 -9.34
N LEU A 289 -5.46 15.20 -8.66
CA LEU A 289 -6.89 15.33 -8.38
C LEU A 289 -7.45 16.49 -9.22
N VAL A 290 -8.58 16.26 -9.87
CA VAL A 290 -9.28 17.24 -10.73
C VAL A 290 -10.75 17.31 -10.30
N ASP A 291 -11.28 18.51 -10.08
CA ASP A 291 -12.68 18.76 -9.65
C ASP A 291 -13.71 18.37 -10.71
N GLY A 292 -13.56 18.89 -11.93
CA GLY A 292 -14.50 18.73 -13.05
C GLY A 292 -15.16 20.04 -13.54
N ASP A 293 -15.07 21.13 -12.76
CA ASP A 293 -15.77 22.40 -12.99
C ASP A 293 -14.94 23.36 -13.88
N GLY A 294 -13.59 23.34 -13.76
CA GLY A 294 -12.71 23.61 -14.90
C GLY A 294 -12.16 25.05 -15.10
N ILE A 295 -11.04 25.14 -15.83
CA ILE A 295 -10.18 26.33 -16.01
C ILE A 295 -10.74 27.55 -16.79
N THR A 296 -12.05 27.82 -16.75
CA THR A 296 -12.63 28.98 -17.46
C THR A 296 -12.32 30.29 -16.73
N GLY A 297 -12.12 31.38 -17.49
CA GLY A 297 -11.95 32.74 -16.93
C GLY A 297 -10.61 33.04 -16.26
N GLY A 298 -9.83 32.02 -15.90
CA GLY A 298 -8.57 32.13 -15.17
C GLY A 298 -8.42 31.11 -14.04
N GLY A 299 -9.50 30.39 -13.70
CA GLY A 299 -9.49 29.37 -12.65
C GLY A 299 -8.56 28.17 -12.92
N SER A 300 -8.36 27.37 -11.89
CA SER A 300 -7.52 26.18 -11.86
C SER A 300 -8.36 24.98 -11.42
N ASP A 301 -8.22 23.83 -12.08
CA ASP A 301 -9.06 22.66 -11.83
C ASP A 301 -8.30 21.46 -11.23
N THR A 302 -6.97 21.59 -11.09
CA THR A 302 -6.06 20.47 -10.88
C THR A 302 -5.13 20.73 -9.70
N ALA A 303 -5.11 19.80 -8.76
CA ALA A 303 -4.10 19.70 -7.71
C ALA A 303 -3.15 18.52 -7.97
N SER A 304 -1.91 18.64 -7.51
CA SER A 304 -0.92 17.56 -7.63
C SER A 304 0.06 17.56 -6.45
N PHE A 305 0.31 16.37 -5.92
CA PHE A 305 1.19 16.13 -4.77
C PHE A 305 1.82 14.74 -4.87
N THR A 306 2.69 14.39 -3.92
CA THR A 306 3.41 13.11 -3.93
C THR A 306 3.46 12.43 -2.57
N THR A 307 3.37 11.11 -2.55
CA THR A 307 3.78 10.26 -1.41
C THR A 307 4.96 9.36 -1.83
N THR A 308 5.59 8.69 -0.86
CA THR A 308 6.74 7.81 -1.08
C THR A 308 6.49 6.45 -0.46
N VAL A 309 6.86 5.38 -1.17
CA VAL A 309 7.00 4.04 -0.59
C VAL A 309 8.48 3.69 -0.55
N SER A 310 9.05 3.50 0.63
CA SER A 310 10.38 2.92 0.77
C SER A 310 10.26 1.39 0.76
N VAL A 311 10.81 0.73 -0.26
CA VAL A 311 10.87 -0.73 -0.36
C VAL A 311 12.14 -1.25 0.31
N ALA A 312 12.03 -2.22 1.20
CA ALA A 312 13.16 -2.88 1.86
C ALA A 312 13.13 -4.40 1.65
N SER A 313 14.20 -4.95 1.06
CA SER A 313 14.44 -6.40 1.05
C SER A 313 14.99 -6.89 2.40
N VAL A 314 14.78 -8.18 2.66
CA VAL A 314 15.38 -8.93 3.76
C VAL A 314 16.46 -9.85 3.15
N ASN A 315 17.46 -10.24 3.93
CA ASN A 315 18.50 -11.15 3.44
C ASN A 315 18.01 -12.60 3.62
N SER A 316 17.77 -13.32 2.53
CA SER A 316 17.42 -14.74 2.60
C SER A 316 18.58 -15.59 3.11
N ALA A 317 18.31 -16.80 3.57
CA ALA A 317 19.35 -17.79 3.80
C ALA A 317 19.57 -18.64 2.53
N PRO A 318 20.83 -18.95 2.15
CA PRO A 318 21.11 -19.86 1.05
C PRO A 318 20.46 -21.23 1.28
N VAL A 319 19.85 -21.81 0.25
CA VAL A 319 19.18 -23.11 0.29
C VAL A 319 20.07 -24.15 -0.38
N LEU A 320 20.39 -25.21 0.36
CA LEU A 320 21.06 -26.40 -0.17
C LEU A 320 20.11 -27.60 -0.08
N ALA A 321 19.57 -28.02 -1.22
CA ALA A 321 18.78 -29.24 -1.36
C ALA A 321 19.60 -30.36 -2.02
N GLY A 322 18.99 -31.53 -2.19
CA GLY A 322 19.60 -32.70 -2.86
C GLY A 322 20.55 -33.53 -1.98
N LEU A 323 21.31 -32.89 -1.08
CA LEU A 323 22.39 -33.49 -0.28
C LEU A 323 21.98 -34.81 0.42
N ASP A 324 22.36 -35.93 -0.20
CA ASP A 324 21.96 -37.29 0.19
C ASP A 324 22.97 -37.87 1.19
N LEU A 325 22.51 -38.73 2.10
CA LEU A 325 23.27 -39.11 3.30
C LEU A 325 24.32 -40.20 3.01
N LEU A 326 25.37 -39.82 2.26
CA LEU A 326 26.42 -40.70 1.73
C LEU A 326 27.38 -41.22 2.81
N ALA A 327 27.18 -42.48 3.18
CA ALA A 327 28.07 -43.20 4.08
C ALA A 327 29.38 -43.63 3.37
N ILE A 328 30.30 -42.68 3.18
CA ILE A 328 31.61 -42.93 2.56
C ILE A 328 32.53 -43.65 3.55
N ALA A 329 32.90 -44.89 3.24
CA ALA A 329 33.96 -45.62 3.92
C ALA A 329 34.88 -46.26 2.89
N PHE A 330 36.19 -46.00 2.97
CA PHE A 330 37.28 -46.92 2.60
C PHE A 330 38.62 -46.46 3.21
N GLU A 331 39.60 -47.36 3.23
CA GLU A 331 40.92 -47.25 3.85
C GLU A 331 41.96 -46.88 2.77
N GLY A 332 42.47 -45.64 2.78
CA GLY A 332 43.57 -45.20 1.90
C GLY A 332 43.24 -45.07 0.40
N ASP A 333 41.97 -44.89 0.04
CA ASP A 333 41.50 -44.88 -1.36
C ASP A 333 41.68 -43.52 -2.08
N VAL A 334 41.31 -43.46 -3.36
CA VAL A 334 41.26 -42.22 -4.16
C VAL A 334 40.15 -41.28 -3.63
N PRO A 335 40.29 -39.94 -3.69
CA PRO A 335 39.20 -39.02 -3.33
C PRO A 335 37.88 -39.34 -4.06
N VAL A 336 36.76 -39.20 -3.33
CA VAL A 336 35.40 -39.50 -3.80
C VAL A 336 34.54 -38.24 -3.61
N ALA A 337 33.70 -37.88 -4.58
CA ALA A 337 32.76 -36.77 -4.44
C ALA A 337 31.88 -36.95 -3.19
N ILE A 338 31.66 -35.87 -2.43
CA ILE A 338 30.84 -35.88 -1.21
C ILE A 338 29.38 -36.07 -1.59
N ASP A 339 28.88 -35.28 -2.54
CA ASP A 339 27.64 -35.53 -3.27
C ASP A 339 27.73 -34.87 -4.66
N PRO A 340 27.64 -35.63 -5.77
CA PRO A 340 27.72 -35.11 -7.14
C PRO A 340 26.34 -34.78 -7.75
N CYS A 341 25.32 -34.47 -6.94
CA CYS A 341 23.98 -34.09 -7.42
C CYS A 341 23.20 -33.31 -6.34
N VAL A 342 23.60 -32.06 -6.08
CA VAL A 342 22.89 -31.14 -5.17
C VAL A 342 21.93 -30.21 -5.95
N ASP A 343 21.26 -29.31 -5.24
CA ASP A 343 20.52 -28.18 -5.82
C ASP A 343 20.71 -26.97 -4.88
N PHE A 344 21.65 -26.09 -5.23
CA PHE A 344 22.00 -24.88 -4.47
C PHE A 344 21.36 -23.62 -5.06
N SER A 345 20.64 -22.88 -4.22
CA SER A 345 19.99 -21.62 -4.59
C SER A 345 20.07 -20.59 -3.46
N ASP A 346 19.84 -19.34 -3.83
CA ASP A 346 19.82 -18.14 -2.97
C ASP A 346 18.95 -17.12 -3.71
N ALA A 347 18.20 -16.28 -3.00
CA ALA A 347 17.27 -15.36 -3.68
C ALA A 347 18.00 -14.12 -4.22
N GLU A 348 18.73 -13.39 -3.36
CA GLU A 348 19.50 -12.21 -3.77
C GLU A 348 20.82 -12.55 -4.50
N GLY A 349 21.33 -13.78 -4.34
CA GLY A 349 22.59 -14.23 -4.95
C GLY A 349 23.83 -13.50 -4.41
N ASN A 350 23.78 -13.02 -3.16
CA ASN A 350 24.57 -11.87 -2.72
C ASN A 350 26.02 -12.20 -2.26
N PHE A 351 26.56 -13.36 -2.64
CA PHE A 351 27.69 -14.10 -2.04
C PHE A 351 29.04 -13.40 -1.79
N ASN A 352 29.26 -12.15 -2.20
CA ASN A 352 30.58 -11.50 -2.15
C ASN A 352 31.13 -11.28 -0.73
N GLY A 353 32.04 -12.15 -0.29
CA GLY A 353 32.55 -12.17 1.09
C GLY A 353 31.87 -13.21 1.99
N GLY A 354 30.81 -13.86 1.50
CA GLY A 354 30.23 -15.05 2.11
C GLY A 354 31.17 -16.26 2.07
N THR A 355 30.77 -17.36 2.72
CA THR A 355 31.64 -18.53 2.93
C THR A 355 30.91 -19.85 2.75
N LEU A 356 31.66 -20.88 2.35
CA LEU A 356 31.27 -22.28 2.51
C LEU A 356 32.27 -22.95 3.45
N VAL A 357 31.76 -23.63 4.48
CA VAL A 357 32.57 -24.38 5.45
C VAL A 357 32.15 -25.85 5.44
N VAL A 358 33.10 -26.75 5.14
CA VAL A 358 32.94 -28.19 5.43
C VAL A 358 33.61 -28.44 6.78
N SER A 359 32.77 -28.65 7.80
CA SER A 359 33.15 -28.72 9.21
C SER A 359 33.06 -30.13 9.78
N GLY A 360 33.82 -30.40 10.84
CA GLY A 360 33.90 -31.71 11.50
C GLY A 360 35.08 -32.57 11.02
N VAL A 361 35.96 -32.01 10.19
CA VAL A 361 37.09 -32.69 9.54
C VAL A 361 38.16 -33.02 10.59
N ILE A 362 38.49 -34.30 10.77
CA ILE A 362 39.52 -34.71 11.73
C ILE A 362 40.89 -34.86 11.07
N ALA A 363 41.94 -34.98 11.89
CA ALA A 363 43.35 -35.10 11.45
C ALA A 363 43.67 -36.31 10.56
N GLU A 364 42.68 -37.18 10.31
CA GLU A 364 42.76 -38.35 9.43
C GLU A 364 42.26 -38.06 8.01
N ASP A 365 41.61 -36.91 7.76
CA ASP A 365 40.85 -36.65 6.53
C ASP A 365 41.47 -35.56 5.65
N ARG A 366 41.09 -35.60 4.36
CA ARG A 366 41.20 -34.50 3.41
C ARG A 366 39.83 -34.23 2.79
N ILE A 367 39.41 -32.96 2.81
CA ILE A 367 38.36 -32.43 1.94
C ILE A 367 39.05 -31.73 0.78
N GLY A 368 38.86 -32.25 -0.43
CA GLY A 368 39.40 -31.71 -1.68
C GLY A 368 38.36 -30.95 -2.50
N ILE A 369 38.85 -30.29 -3.55
CA ILE A 369 38.04 -29.70 -4.62
C ILE A 369 38.60 -30.27 -5.93
N ASP A 370 37.75 -30.93 -6.72
CA ASP A 370 38.19 -31.56 -7.97
C ASP A 370 38.52 -30.51 -9.04
N ASN A 371 39.74 -30.60 -9.58
CA ASN A 371 40.32 -29.63 -10.50
C ASN A 371 40.09 -30.09 -11.95
N VAL A 372 38.85 -29.94 -12.42
CA VAL A 372 38.39 -30.44 -13.72
C VAL A 372 38.98 -29.63 -14.87
N GLY A 373 38.84 -28.30 -14.84
CA GLY A 373 39.33 -27.42 -15.90
C GLY A 373 38.71 -26.02 -15.92
N THR A 374 38.92 -25.32 -17.03
CA THR A 374 38.51 -23.91 -17.22
C THR A 374 37.55 -23.74 -18.40
N ASN A 375 36.87 -24.79 -18.86
CA ASN A 375 35.77 -24.65 -19.82
C ASN A 375 34.49 -24.21 -19.07
N PRO A 376 33.50 -23.59 -19.74
CA PRO A 376 32.21 -23.30 -19.11
C PRO A 376 31.57 -24.58 -18.54
N GLY A 377 31.09 -24.54 -17.30
CA GLY A 377 30.61 -25.72 -16.56
C GLY A 377 31.69 -26.49 -15.81
N GLU A 378 32.95 -26.03 -15.76
CA GLU A 378 34.04 -26.69 -15.03
C GLU A 378 34.57 -25.83 -13.88
N ILE A 379 34.87 -26.49 -12.75
CA ILE A 379 35.64 -25.97 -11.63
C ILE A 379 37.14 -26.25 -11.86
N SER A 380 37.98 -25.29 -11.49
CA SER A 380 39.44 -25.43 -11.42
C SER A 380 40.04 -24.75 -10.20
N VAL A 381 41.22 -25.23 -9.80
CA VAL A 381 41.96 -24.75 -8.63
C VAL A 381 43.38 -24.35 -9.02
N ALA A 382 43.77 -23.14 -8.63
CA ALA A 382 45.07 -22.54 -8.93
C ALA A 382 45.74 -21.99 -7.66
N GLY A 383 46.46 -22.85 -6.93
CA GLY A 383 47.03 -22.49 -5.64
C GLY A 383 45.93 -22.50 -4.56
N ALA A 384 45.50 -21.33 -4.12
CA ALA A 384 44.35 -21.16 -3.23
C ALA A 384 43.09 -20.64 -3.96
N ASP A 385 43.23 -20.19 -5.21
CA ASP A 385 42.15 -19.58 -5.99
C ASP A 385 41.27 -20.68 -6.62
N ILE A 386 39.95 -20.51 -6.55
CA ILE A 386 38.94 -21.37 -7.17
C ILE A 386 38.33 -20.62 -8.35
N SER A 387 38.15 -21.29 -9.49
CA SER A 387 37.55 -20.69 -10.69
C SER A 387 36.43 -21.55 -11.29
N TYR A 388 35.33 -20.92 -11.69
CA TYR A 388 34.27 -21.51 -12.51
C TYR A 388 34.36 -20.95 -13.93
N GLY A 389 34.39 -21.80 -14.96
CA GLY A 389 34.47 -21.35 -16.36
C GLY A 389 35.74 -20.55 -16.72
N GLY A 390 36.75 -20.55 -15.86
CA GLY A 390 37.96 -19.72 -15.96
C GLY A 390 37.89 -18.34 -15.29
N THR A 391 36.77 -17.98 -14.64
CA THR A 391 36.64 -16.79 -13.78
C THR A 391 36.86 -17.20 -12.32
N VAL A 392 37.67 -16.46 -11.56
CA VAL A 392 37.91 -16.73 -10.13
C VAL A 392 36.66 -16.37 -9.32
N ILE A 393 36.07 -17.33 -8.61
CA ILE A 393 34.84 -17.16 -7.80
C ILE A 393 35.12 -17.07 -6.29
N GLY A 394 36.35 -17.33 -5.87
CA GLY A 394 36.71 -17.34 -4.45
C GLY A 394 38.08 -17.95 -4.19
N SER A 395 38.37 -18.20 -2.92
CA SER A 395 39.60 -18.87 -2.47
C SER A 395 39.34 -19.75 -1.25
N PHE A 396 40.19 -20.75 -1.01
CA PHE A 396 40.03 -21.68 0.12
C PHE A 396 41.24 -21.80 1.04
N THR A 397 40.96 -22.29 2.25
CA THR A 397 41.94 -22.62 3.29
C THR A 397 41.50 -23.87 4.05
N GLY A 398 42.43 -24.57 4.69
CA GLY A 398 42.14 -25.80 5.42
C GLY A 398 41.93 -27.00 4.50
N GLY A 399 41.01 -27.90 4.85
CA GLY A 399 40.71 -29.12 4.08
C GLY A 399 41.74 -30.25 4.19
N GLU A 400 42.85 -30.09 4.93
CA GLU A 400 43.76 -31.18 5.29
C GLU A 400 43.87 -31.28 6.82
N GLY A 401 43.24 -32.31 7.41
CA GLY A 401 43.24 -32.56 8.85
C GLY A 401 42.52 -31.52 9.71
N ALA A 402 41.79 -30.61 9.07
CA ALA A 402 41.02 -29.51 9.65
C ALA A 402 39.98 -29.02 8.62
N ASP A 403 38.93 -28.36 9.11
CA ASP A 403 37.79 -27.87 8.31
C ASP A 403 38.22 -27.13 7.02
N LEU A 404 37.49 -27.36 5.92
CA LEU A 404 37.67 -26.61 4.68
C LEU A 404 36.83 -25.33 4.76
N MET A 405 37.46 -24.16 4.64
CA MET A 405 36.79 -22.87 4.56
C MET A 405 37.08 -22.23 3.20
N ILE A 406 36.02 -22.00 2.43
CA ILE A 406 35.99 -21.25 1.17
C ILE A 406 35.41 -19.87 1.46
N THR A 407 35.98 -18.82 0.86
CA THR A 407 35.42 -17.46 0.86
C THR A 407 35.16 -17.02 -0.58
N PHE A 408 33.93 -16.61 -0.86
CA PHE A 408 33.45 -16.19 -2.17
C PHE A 408 33.77 -14.73 -2.49
N ASN A 409 33.71 -14.36 -3.77
CA ASN A 409 33.89 -12.99 -4.25
C ASN A 409 32.70 -12.52 -5.10
N ALA A 410 32.79 -11.32 -5.69
CA ALA A 410 31.73 -10.72 -6.51
C ALA A 410 31.51 -11.36 -7.90
N ASP A 411 32.32 -12.37 -8.28
CA ASP A 411 32.12 -13.16 -9.49
C ASP A 411 31.48 -14.54 -9.20
N ALA A 412 31.21 -14.86 -7.93
CA ALA A 412 30.46 -16.07 -7.53
C ALA A 412 28.97 -15.94 -7.87
N THR A 413 28.37 -17.04 -8.32
CA THR A 413 26.94 -17.16 -8.64
C THR A 413 26.41 -18.49 -8.10
N SER A 414 25.09 -18.65 -7.97
CA SER A 414 24.49 -19.88 -7.46
C SER A 414 24.90 -21.10 -8.30
N GLU A 415 24.89 -20.99 -9.64
CA GLU A 415 25.39 -22.00 -10.59
C GLU A 415 26.87 -22.39 -10.33
N ALA A 416 27.72 -21.40 -10.01
CA ALA A 416 29.13 -21.63 -9.74
C ALA A 416 29.39 -22.25 -8.36
N ILE A 417 28.54 -21.96 -7.37
CA ILE A 417 28.61 -22.54 -6.01
C ILE A 417 28.03 -23.95 -6.01
N ASP A 418 26.93 -24.19 -6.73
CA ASP A 418 26.33 -25.50 -6.98
C ASP A 418 27.36 -26.48 -7.58
N THR A 419 27.97 -26.10 -8.73
CA THR A 419 29.03 -26.89 -9.37
C THR A 419 30.25 -27.08 -8.44
N LEU A 420 30.54 -26.11 -7.56
CA LEU A 420 31.64 -26.23 -6.59
C LEU A 420 31.32 -27.22 -5.47
N ILE A 421 30.07 -27.27 -4.99
CA ILE A 421 29.61 -28.26 -4.01
C ILE A 421 29.67 -29.67 -4.61
N GLU A 422 29.20 -29.85 -5.86
CA GLU A 422 29.34 -31.11 -6.61
C GLU A 422 30.82 -31.53 -6.80
N SER A 423 31.73 -30.56 -6.82
CA SER A 423 33.18 -30.77 -6.96
C SER A 423 33.91 -31.02 -5.63
N LEU A 424 33.22 -31.01 -4.48
CA LEU A 424 33.84 -31.32 -3.18
C LEU A 424 34.11 -32.84 -3.08
N THR A 425 35.33 -33.20 -2.67
CA THR A 425 35.72 -34.61 -2.48
C THR A 425 36.17 -34.90 -1.05
N TYR A 426 35.94 -36.14 -0.59
CA TYR A 426 36.44 -36.66 0.68
C TYR A 426 37.48 -37.77 0.44
N GLN A 427 38.52 -37.79 1.26
CA GLN A 427 39.52 -38.85 1.31
C GLN A 427 40.00 -39.04 2.75
N ASN A 428 39.94 -40.27 3.29
CA ASN A 428 40.62 -40.60 4.54
C ASN A 428 42.04 -41.12 4.28
N LEU A 429 43.00 -40.63 5.07
CA LEU A 429 44.44 -40.84 4.96
C LEU A 429 45.00 -41.83 6.00
N SER A 430 44.14 -42.46 6.80
CA SER A 430 44.52 -43.37 7.88
C SER A 430 44.40 -44.84 7.44
N ASP A 431 45.45 -45.64 7.72
CA ASP A 431 45.42 -47.11 7.63
C ASP A 431 44.55 -47.75 8.76
N ASN A 432 43.96 -46.94 9.64
CA ASN A 432 43.03 -47.36 10.69
C ASN A 432 42.06 -46.19 11.01
N PRO A 433 41.07 -45.92 10.14
CA PRO A 433 40.19 -44.75 10.30
C PRO A 433 39.31 -44.82 11.55
N THR A 434 38.99 -43.65 12.09
CA THR A 434 37.97 -43.47 13.13
C THR A 434 36.60 -43.98 12.66
N LEU A 435 35.96 -44.80 13.48
CA LEU A 435 34.89 -45.72 13.05
C LEU A 435 33.64 -45.04 12.46
N VAL A 436 33.27 -43.85 12.96
CA VAL A 436 32.29 -42.90 12.39
C VAL A 436 32.66 -41.51 12.90
N HIS A 437 32.58 -40.48 12.04
CA HIS A 437 32.33 -39.09 12.43
C HIS A 437 31.30 -38.48 11.45
N PHE A 438 30.87 -37.25 11.68
CA PHE A 438 29.95 -36.52 10.78
C PHE A 438 30.64 -35.27 10.25
N LEU A 439 30.37 -34.96 8.98
CA LEU A 439 30.73 -33.69 8.36
C LEU A 439 29.46 -32.84 8.17
N SER A 440 29.60 -31.53 8.24
CA SER A 440 28.51 -30.56 7.99
C SER A 440 28.96 -29.49 7.00
N ILE A 441 28.16 -29.29 5.94
CA ILE A 441 28.36 -28.21 4.96
C ILE A 441 27.49 -27.02 5.37
N THR A 442 28.13 -25.93 5.77
CA THR A 442 27.46 -24.66 6.08
C THR A 442 27.84 -23.62 5.04
N ILE A 443 26.86 -23.05 4.35
CA ILE A 443 27.00 -21.88 3.50
C ILE A 443 26.45 -20.67 4.25
N THR A 444 27.20 -19.57 4.21
CA THR A 444 26.84 -18.25 4.70
C THR A 444 26.94 -17.26 3.53
N ASP A 445 25.92 -16.43 3.32
CA ASP A 445 25.94 -15.35 2.33
C ASP A 445 26.74 -14.12 2.81
N ALA A 446 26.61 -12.95 2.18
CA ALA A 446 27.33 -11.73 2.56
C ALA A 446 26.61 -10.84 3.60
N GLY A 447 25.29 -10.97 3.78
CA GLY A 447 24.55 -10.36 4.89
C GLY A 447 24.67 -11.16 6.19
N GLY A 448 24.94 -12.46 6.08
CA GLY A 448 25.31 -13.35 7.18
C GLY A 448 24.25 -14.39 7.57
N ALA A 449 23.21 -14.61 6.76
CA ALA A 449 22.30 -15.73 6.97
C ALA A 449 22.95 -17.05 6.50
N THR A 450 22.35 -18.20 6.88
CA THR A 450 23.00 -19.51 6.74
C THR A 450 22.04 -20.62 6.35
N ASN A 451 22.49 -21.54 5.49
CA ASN A 451 21.73 -22.75 5.15
C ASN A 451 21.52 -23.75 6.31
N GLY A 452 22.23 -23.54 7.43
CA GLY A 452 22.11 -24.34 8.65
C GLY A 452 21.11 -23.73 9.63
N PHE A 453 20.52 -24.58 10.49
CA PHE A 453 19.68 -24.14 11.59
C PHE A 453 20.46 -23.21 12.55
N SER A 454 20.17 -21.91 12.49
CA SER A 454 20.61 -20.93 13.47
C SER A 454 19.74 -21.01 14.74
N GLU A 455 20.32 -20.61 15.88
CA GLU A 455 19.54 -20.36 17.10
C GLU A 455 18.75 -19.06 16.90
N VAL A 456 17.42 -19.15 16.89
CA VAL A 456 16.54 -17.97 16.77
C VAL A 456 16.85 -17.01 17.93
N PRO A 457 17.09 -15.72 17.69
CA PRO A 457 17.39 -14.78 18.78
C PRO A 457 16.25 -14.74 19.79
N ALA A 458 16.57 -14.63 21.09
CA ALA A 458 15.59 -14.61 22.18
C ALA A 458 14.68 -13.36 22.24
N VAL A 459 14.62 -12.57 21.17
CA VAL A 459 13.62 -11.52 20.91
C VAL A 459 12.58 -11.94 19.87
N ASP A 460 12.90 -12.94 19.04
CA ASP A 460 12.08 -13.47 17.95
C ASP A 460 11.60 -14.92 18.23
N ASP A 461 12.19 -15.61 19.21
CA ASP A 461 11.75 -16.91 19.72
C ASP A 461 10.46 -16.78 20.56
N PRO A 462 9.30 -17.34 20.12
CA PRO A 462 8.05 -17.26 20.86
C PRO A 462 8.05 -18.09 22.15
N PHE A 463 9.03 -18.98 22.34
CA PHE A 463 9.21 -19.76 23.56
C PHE A 463 10.23 -19.12 24.54
N ALA A 464 10.75 -17.93 24.21
CA ALA A 464 11.78 -17.24 24.98
C ALA A 464 11.37 -17.04 26.45
N GLY A 465 12.11 -17.66 27.36
CA GLY A 465 11.88 -17.61 28.81
C GLY A 465 11.14 -18.81 29.40
N ILE A 466 10.55 -19.69 28.58
CA ILE A 466 10.00 -20.97 29.05
C ILE A 466 11.16 -21.82 29.63
N THR A 467 11.17 -21.96 30.96
CA THR A 467 12.29 -22.57 31.69
C THR A 467 11.78 -23.64 32.66
N VAL A 468 11.88 -24.91 32.26
CA VAL A 468 11.56 -26.07 33.11
C VAL A 468 12.79 -26.62 33.84
N THR A 469 12.58 -27.51 34.82
CA THR A 469 13.70 -28.24 35.43
C THR A 469 14.28 -29.25 34.44
N GLY A 470 15.60 -29.22 34.21
CA GLY A 470 16.28 -30.12 33.28
C GLY A 470 16.42 -31.57 33.78
N PRO A 471 16.48 -32.59 32.89
CA PRO A 471 16.38 -32.48 31.43
C PRO A 471 14.96 -32.10 30.99
N ALA A 472 14.88 -31.30 29.92
CA ALA A 472 13.63 -30.96 29.25
C ALA A 472 13.40 -31.91 28.07
N SER A 473 12.14 -32.24 27.80
CA SER A 473 11.72 -33.00 26.61
C SER A 473 10.51 -32.33 25.96
N PRO A 474 10.71 -31.35 25.06
CA PRO A 474 9.62 -30.71 24.33
C PRO A 474 9.01 -31.64 23.27
N THR A 475 7.72 -31.48 22.98
CA THR A 475 7.04 -32.01 21.79
C THR A 475 5.81 -31.15 21.47
N PHE A 476 5.38 -31.13 20.21
CA PHE A 476 4.28 -30.28 19.74
C PHE A 476 3.07 -31.10 19.27
N LEU A 477 1.88 -30.60 19.55
CA LEU A 477 0.60 -31.09 19.01
C LEU A 477 -0.53 -30.11 19.34
N ASP A 478 -1.55 -30.08 18.49
CA ASP A 478 -2.87 -29.53 18.78
C ASP A 478 -3.50 -30.26 19.99
N LEU A 479 -3.73 -29.56 21.12
CA LEU A 479 -4.36 -30.08 22.33
C LEU A 479 -5.87 -29.77 22.40
N ASP A 480 -6.32 -28.65 21.83
CA ASP A 480 -7.67 -28.09 22.06
C ASP A 480 -8.63 -28.19 20.84
N ALA A 481 -8.08 -28.55 19.68
CA ALA A 481 -8.71 -28.74 18.37
C ALA A 481 -9.05 -27.46 17.55
N ASP A 482 -8.34 -26.35 17.75
CA ASP A 482 -8.44 -25.16 16.87
C ASP A 482 -7.67 -25.29 15.54
N GLY A 483 -6.59 -26.09 15.50
CA GLY A 483 -5.76 -26.39 14.34
C GLY A 483 -4.36 -25.76 14.31
N ASP A 484 -3.96 -25.03 15.34
CA ASP A 484 -2.59 -24.56 15.62
C ASP A 484 -1.86 -25.63 16.50
N ALA A 485 -0.61 -25.41 16.95
CA ALA A 485 0.26 -26.44 17.56
C ALA A 485 0.83 -26.03 18.94
N ASP A 486 0.22 -26.55 20.00
CA ASP A 486 0.63 -26.35 21.38
C ASP A 486 1.94 -27.07 21.76
N LEU A 487 2.57 -26.59 22.83
CA LEU A 487 3.83 -27.12 23.36
C LEU A 487 3.62 -27.94 24.64
N LEU A 488 4.02 -29.21 24.64
CA LEU A 488 4.24 -30.00 25.85
C LEU A 488 5.74 -30.06 26.19
N VAL A 489 6.10 -29.88 27.46
CA VAL A 489 7.48 -30.04 27.94
C VAL A 489 7.53 -30.99 29.15
N GLY A 490 8.06 -32.19 28.94
CA GLY A 490 8.41 -33.09 30.04
C GLY A 490 9.59 -32.53 30.84
N SER A 491 9.48 -32.47 32.17
CA SER A 491 10.49 -31.86 33.06
C SER A 491 11.10 -32.86 34.04
N GLY A 492 12.39 -32.68 34.32
CA GLY A 492 13.13 -33.39 35.36
C GLY A 492 12.65 -33.14 36.80
N ASP A 493 11.63 -32.29 37.04
CA ASP A 493 10.98 -32.17 38.34
C ASP A 493 9.99 -33.31 38.65
N GLY A 494 9.55 -34.03 37.62
CA GLY A 494 8.58 -35.13 37.72
C GLY A 494 7.29 -34.95 36.90
N THR A 495 7.12 -33.84 36.18
CA THR A 495 5.86 -33.43 35.55
C THR A 495 5.95 -33.21 34.04
N ILE A 496 4.80 -32.97 33.39
CA ILE A 496 4.69 -32.47 32.02
C ILE A 496 4.02 -31.10 32.09
N HIS A 497 4.72 -30.05 31.69
CA HIS A 497 4.14 -28.74 31.45
C HIS A 497 3.41 -28.76 30.10
N ALA A 498 2.33 -27.98 29.99
CA ALA A 498 1.61 -27.74 28.76
C ALA A 498 1.47 -26.23 28.57
N TYR A 499 1.67 -25.75 27.35
CA TYR A 499 1.52 -24.34 27.00
C TYR A 499 0.61 -24.27 25.78
N ALA A 500 -0.54 -23.62 25.93
CA ALA A 500 -1.42 -23.32 24.83
C ALA A 500 -0.77 -22.26 23.92
N ASN A 501 -1.01 -22.35 22.62
CA ASN A 501 -0.66 -21.31 21.67
C ASN A 501 -1.94 -20.66 21.10
N ASP A 502 -2.16 -19.37 21.39
CA ASP A 502 -3.23 -18.58 20.80
C ASP A 502 -2.64 -17.74 19.64
N ASN A 503 -2.53 -18.30 18.43
CA ASN A 503 -2.01 -17.60 17.24
C ASN A 503 -0.64 -16.90 17.47
N GLY A 504 0.29 -17.60 18.12
CA GLY A 504 1.62 -17.10 18.47
C GLY A 504 1.74 -16.53 19.90
N THR A 505 0.63 -16.46 20.66
CA THR A 505 0.66 -16.09 22.08
C THR A 505 0.72 -17.35 22.95
N VAL A 506 1.91 -17.66 23.48
CA VAL A 506 2.14 -18.89 24.27
C VAL A 506 1.83 -18.69 25.76
N VAL A 507 0.97 -19.54 26.34
CA VAL A 507 0.46 -19.41 27.73
C VAL A 507 0.49 -20.75 28.48
N GLU A 508 1.08 -20.79 29.68
CA GLU A 508 1.15 -22.02 30.50
C GLU A 508 -0.23 -22.46 31.02
N LEU A 509 -0.64 -23.69 30.65
CA LEU A 509 -1.79 -24.38 31.19
C LEU A 509 -1.42 -25.02 32.54
N THR A 510 -2.23 -24.78 33.57
CA THR A 510 -1.90 -25.21 34.95
C THR A 510 -3.07 -25.87 35.67
N GLY A 511 -2.76 -26.81 36.57
CA GLY A 511 -3.78 -27.57 37.31
C GLY A 511 -4.71 -28.33 36.36
N THR A 512 -6.03 -28.20 36.56
CA THR A 512 -7.05 -28.91 35.77
C THR A 512 -7.05 -28.61 34.28
N ASP A 513 -6.39 -27.52 33.88
CA ASP A 513 -6.42 -27.03 32.51
C ASP A 513 -5.23 -27.59 31.71
N ASN A 514 -4.24 -28.19 32.40
CA ASN A 514 -3.20 -29.03 31.80
C ASN A 514 -3.73 -30.48 31.68
N PRO A 515 -3.89 -31.05 30.46
CA PRO A 515 -4.41 -32.41 30.26
C PRO A 515 -3.49 -33.52 30.80
N PHE A 516 -2.25 -33.19 31.20
CA PHE A 516 -1.27 -34.09 31.80
C PHE A 516 -1.04 -33.81 33.31
N ASP A 517 -1.89 -33.02 33.98
CA ASP A 517 -1.77 -32.84 35.45
C ASP A 517 -1.85 -34.20 36.19
N GLY A 518 -0.92 -34.39 37.12
CA GLY A 518 -0.71 -35.66 37.83
C GLY A 518 -0.11 -36.81 37.00
N VAL A 519 0.21 -36.61 35.71
CA VAL A 519 0.99 -37.58 34.93
C VAL A 519 2.46 -37.48 35.32
N ALA A 520 3.00 -38.55 35.89
CA ALA A 520 4.39 -38.60 36.31
C ALA A 520 5.33 -38.80 35.11
N PHE A 521 6.30 -37.91 34.97
CA PHE A 521 7.39 -37.97 33.99
C PHE A 521 8.71 -38.31 34.68
N GLY A 522 9.40 -39.36 34.23
CA GLY A 522 10.65 -39.81 34.85
C GLY A 522 11.87 -38.96 34.47
N TYR A 523 12.87 -38.91 35.36
CA TYR A 523 14.18 -38.33 35.01
C TYR A 523 14.84 -39.18 33.91
N GLY A 524 14.94 -38.63 32.70
CA GLY A 524 15.41 -39.34 31.52
C GLY A 524 14.32 -40.10 30.76
N ASP A 525 13.04 -39.82 31.03
CA ASP A 525 11.95 -40.13 30.10
C ASP A 525 11.96 -39.13 28.92
N SER A 526 11.26 -39.45 27.83
CA SER A 526 11.15 -38.62 26.62
C SER A 526 9.72 -38.59 26.07
N LEU A 527 9.24 -37.42 25.66
CA LEU A 527 7.98 -37.24 24.93
C LEU A 527 8.16 -37.40 23.41
N ALA A 528 7.10 -37.80 22.73
CA ALA A 528 6.91 -37.68 21.29
C ALA A 528 5.41 -37.67 20.94
N SER A 529 5.01 -36.92 19.92
CA SER A 529 3.65 -36.93 19.36
C SER A 529 3.58 -37.69 18.02
N VAL A 530 2.53 -38.49 17.79
CA VAL A 530 2.18 -39.11 16.49
C VAL A 530 0.76 -39.66 16.50
N ASP A 531 0.03 -39.59 15.39
CA ASP A 531 -1.22 -40.36 15.20
C ASP A 531 -0.92 -41.88 15.23
N VAL A 532 -1.37 -42.59 16.28
CA VAL A 532 -1.03 -44.01 16.49
C VAL A 532 -2.03 -44.99 15.88
N ASP A 533 -3.25 -44.56 15.53
CA ASP A 533 -4.29 -45.47 15.01
C ASP A 533 -4.99 -45.06 13.69
N GLY A 534 -4.67 -43.87 13.18
CA GLY A 534 -4.96 -43.39 11.83
C GLY A 534 -6.27 -42.60 11.72
N ASP A 535 -6.59 -41.79 12.74
CA ASP A 535 -7.84 -41.02 12.80
C ASP A 535 -7.69 -39.52 12.48
N GLY A 536 -6.45 -39.01 12.45
CA GLY A 536 -6.10 -37.63 12.12
C GLY A 536 -5.59 -36.78 13.28
N TRP A 537 -5.67 -37.25 14.54
CA TRP A 537 -5.19 -36.53 15.71
C TRP A 537 -3.87 -37.11 16.24
N LEU A 538 -3.05 -36.28 16.90
CA LEU A 538 -1.76 -36.70 17.45
C LEU A 538 -1.93 -37.28 18.86
N ASP A 539 -1.43 -38.51 19.06
CA ASP A 539 -1.33 -39.13 20.38
C ASP A 539 0.02 -38.83 21.02
N VAL A 540 0.08 -38.79 22.36
CA VAL A 540 1.33 -38.57 23.11
C VAL A 540 1.93 -39.88 23.59
N LEU A 541 3.22 -40.08 23.35
CA LEU A 541 3.99 -41.22 23.82
C LEU A 541 5.04 -40.78 24.83
N ILE A 542 5.13 -41.50 25.94
CA ILE A 542 6.21 -41.34 26.94
C ILE A 542 7.13 -42.55 26.84
N GLY A 543 8.31 -42.36 26.27
CA GLY A 543 9.42 -43.31 26.34
C GLY A 543 10.07 -43.22 27.71
N THR A 544 9.88 -44.23 28.56
CA THR A 544 10.40 -44.20 29.93
C THR A 544 11.87 -44.65 30.01
N ALA A 545 12.63 -44.10 30.95
CA ALA A 545 14.00 -44.53 31.27
C ALA A 545 14.11 -46.02 31.65
N GLY A 546 12.98 -46.65 32.01
CA GLY A 546 12.85 -48.11 32.20
C GLY A 546 12.72 -48.93 30.91
N GLY A 547 12.83 -48.31 29.73
CA GLY A 547 12.72 -48.97 28.42
C GLY A 547 11.30 -49.40 28.04
N SER A 548 10.28 -48.81 28.66
CA SER A 548 8.86 -49.05 28.35
C SER A 548 8.25 -47.81 27.70
N ILE A 549 7.34 -47.99 26.75
CA ILE A 549 6.59 -46.89 26.12
C ILE A 549 5.18 -46.88 26.70
N LEU A 550 4.75 -45.71 27.18
CA LEU A 550 3.36 -45.40 27.51
C LEU A 550 2.75 -44.63 26.33
N THR A 551 1.46 -44.80 26.08
CA THR A 551 0.72 -44.06 25.05
C THR A 551 -0.54 -43.49 25.66
N TYR A 552 -0.77 -42.20 25.45
CA TYR A 552 -1.96 -41.45 25.83
C TYR A 552 -2.65 -41.04 24.54
N ARG A 553 -3.83 -41.60 24.26
CA ARG A 553 -4.57 -41.25 23.06
C ARG A 553 -5.42 -40.01 23.26
N TYR A 554 -5.52 -39.17 22.24
CA TYR A 554 -6.49 -38.08 22.22
C TYR A 554 -7.91 -38.63 22.01
N ASP A 555 -8.93 -37.90 22.50
CA ASP A 555 -10.31 -38.12 22.13
C ASP A 555 -10.97 -36.77 21.80
N PRO A 556 -11.13 -36.41 20.50
CA PRO A 556 -11.75 -35.14 20.09
C PRO A 556 -13.25 -35.05 20.47
N ASN A 557 -13.85 -36.12 21.00
CA ASN A 557 -15.22 -36.08 21.55
C ASN A 557 -15.25 -35.66 23.04
N SER A 558 -14.11 -35.58 23.71
CA SER A 558 -13.99 -35.16 25.11
C SER A 558 -12.86 -34.17 25.41
N ALA A 559 -11.97 -33.87 24.45
CA ALA A 559 -10.81 -33.00 24.61
C ALA A 559 -9.89 -33.44 25.77
N LEU A 560 -9.62 -34.74 25.84
CA LEU A 560 -8.84 -35.36 26.92
C LEU A 560 -7.90 -36.43 26.41
N PHE A 561 -6.71 -36.48 27.00
CA PHE A 561 -5.74 -37.55 26.78
C PHE A 561 -5.98 -38.72 27.75
N ALA A 562 -6.08 -39.94 27.20
CA ALA A 562 -6.39 -41.14 27.99
C ALA A 562 -5.30 -42.23 27.85
N PRO A 563 -4.72 -42.75 28.96
CA PRO A 563 -3.70 -43.78 28.90
C PRO A 563 -4.24 -45.09 28.30
N LEU A 564 -3.53 -45.64 27.32
CA LEU A 564 -3.91 -46.86 26.61
C LEU A 564 -3.70 -48.13 27.46
N THR A 565 -4.58 -48.36 28.43
CA THR A 565 -4.43 -49.45 29.41
C THR A 565 -4.76 -50.84 28.83
N GLY A 566 -3.76 -51.48 28.23
CA GLY A 566 -3.71 -52.92 28.00
C GLY A 566 -3.91 -53.38 26.56
N PRO A 567 -3.78 -54.70 26.30
CA PRO A 567 -3.74 -55.23 24.95
C PRO A 567 -5.13 -55.24 24.30
N GLU A 568 -5.42 -54.18 23.55
CA GLU A 568 -6.47 -54.19 22.53
C GLU A 568 -6.25 -55.39 21.59
N ARG A 569 -7.05 -56.43 21.80
CA ARG A 569 -7.18 -57.54 20.85
C ARG A 569 -7.78 -56.99 19.57
N ARG A 570 -6.92 -56.47 18.68
CA ARG A 570 -7.24 -55.87 17.38
C ARG A 570 -8.57 -56.41 16.88
N ARG A 571 -9.59 -55.56 16.83
CA ARG A 571 -10.85 -55.86 16.11
C ARG A 571 -10.59 -55.85 14.60
N ARG A 572 -9.68 -56.71 14.14
CA ARG A 572 -9.56 -57.13 12.73
C ARG A 572 -10.99 -57.37 12.25
N HIS A 573 -11.42 -56.63 11.22
CA HIS A 573 -12.74 -56.79 10.63
C HIS A 573 -12.92 -58.23 10.12
N ARG A 574 -13.41 -59.11 10.99
CA ARG A 574 -13.94 -60.41 10.60
C ARG A 574 -15.11 -60.11 9.67
N ARG A 575 -15.08 -60.69 8.47
CA ARG A 575 -16.21 -60.69 7.52
C ARG A 575 -17.47 -61.18 8.26
N GLY A 576 -18.29 -60.26 8.74
CA GLY A 576 -19.35 -60.51 9.72
C GLY A 576 -20.34 -59.36 9.83
N ASP A 577 -19.88 -58.12 10.00
CA ASP A 577 -20.75 -56.95 10.20
C ASP A 577 -21.51 -56.43 8.97
N ARG A 578 -21.69 -57.29 7.96
CA ARG A 578 -22.79 -57.16 6.99
C ARG A 578 -24.18 -57.40 7.60
N GLN A 579 -24.30 -57.61 8.92
CA GLN A 579 -25.59 -57.83 9.60
C GLN A 579 -26.10 -56.65 10.44
N PHE A 580 -25.27 -55.68 10.85
CA PHE A 580 -25.79 -54.53 11.63
C PHE A 580 -26.58 -53.53 10.77
N LEU A 581 -26.12 -53.26 9.55
CA LEU A 581 -26.87 -52.48 8.53
C LEU A 581 -28.19 -53.17 8.08
N TRP A 582 -28.43 -54.43 8.46
CA TRP A 582 -29.70 -55.13 8.19
C TRP A 582 -30.77 -54.93 9.29
N ARG A 583 -30.39 -54.45 10.48
CA ARG A 583 -31.36 -54.15 11.56
C ARG A 583 -31.85 -52.70 11.54
N LEU A 584 -31.00 -51.71 11.28
CA LEU A 584 -31.44 -50.31 11.22
C LEU A 584 -32.38 -50.03 10.02
N ARG A 585 -32.09 -50.61 8.85
CA ARG A 585 -33.01 -50.60 7.68
C ARG A 585 -34.34 -51.34 7.91
N ARG A 586 -34.51 -52.05 9.04
CA ARG A 586 -35.75 -52.77 9.38
C ARG A 586 -36.63 -52.10 10.44
N LEU A 587 -36.18 -51.00 11.08
CA LEU A 587 -37.06 -50.16 11.92
C LEU A 587 -37.69 -48.98 11.16
N ARG A 588 -37.00 -48.36 10.19
CA ARG A 588 -37.57 -47.27 9.35
C ARG A 588 -38.62 -47.74 8.31
N ARG A 589 -39.14 -48.97 8.46
CA ARG A 589 -40.32 -49.53 7.75
C ARG A 589 -41.32 -50.19 8.72
N ARG A 590 -41.41 -49.72 9.98
CA ARG A 590 -42.35 -50.27 10.97
C ARG A 590 -43.17 -49.25 11.77
N MET A 591 -43.27 -48.01 11.27
CA MET A 591 -44.08 -46.92 11.84
C MET A 591 -45.15 -46.39 10.88
N ASP A 592 -45.54 -47.14 9.84
CA ASP A 592 -46.49 -46.64 8.83
C ASP A 592 -47.51 -47.67 8.28
N HIS A 593 -47.84 -48.70 9.09
CA HIS A 593 -48.89 -49.67 8.76
C HIS A 593 -49.80 -49.97 9.97
N ARG A 594 -50.67 -48.99 10.29
CA ARG A 594 -51.91 -49.21 11.05
C ARG A 594 -53.06 -48.34 10.51
N ARG A 595 -53.64 -48.76 9.37
CA ARG A 595 -54.99 -48.52 8.80
C ARG A 595 -54.91 -48.82 7.28
N LEU A 596 -55.85 -49.45 6.59
CA LEU A 596 -57.02 -50.27 6.96
C LEU A 596 -57.28 -51.28 5.80
N HIS A 597 -57.97 -52.40 6.05
CA HIS A 597 -58.37 -53.34 4.99
C HIS A 597 -59.57 -52.82 4.17
N PRO A 598 -59.65 -53.18 2.87
CA PRO A 598 -60.94 -53.32 2.19
C PRO A 598 -61.09 -54.62 1.36
N HIS A 599 -62.26 -55.26 1.43
CA HIS A 599 -62.70 -56.35 0.56
C HIS A 599 -64.22 -56.60 0.76
N PRO A 600 -64.97 -57.24 -0.17
CA PRO A 600 -64.88 -57.25 -1.64
C PRO A 600 -66.24 -57.00 -2.36
N ALA A 601 -66.27 -56.71 -3.68
CA ALA A 601 -67.34 -57.16 -4.61
C ALA A 601 -67.15 -56.77 -6.10
N ARG A 602 -66.85 -57.78 -6.96
CA ARG A 602 -67.29 -58.09 -8.36
C ARG A 602 -67.50 -56.99 -9.48
N PRO A 603 -67.54 -57.38 -10.79
CA PRO A 603 -67.08 -56.52 -11.90
C PRO A 603 -68.08 -56.24 -13.06
N GLY A 604 -67.71 -55.36 -14.02
CA GLY A 604 -68.40 -55.28 -15.32
C GLY A 604 -67.86 -54.31 -16.41
N ARG A 605 -67.59 -54.87 -17.60
CA ARG A 605 -67.71 -54.33 -18.99
C ARG A 605 -66.88 -53.11 -19.51
N GLN A 606 -66.37 -53.31 -20.75
CA GLN A 606 -65.97 -52.34 -21.80
C GLN A 606 -67.18 -51.81 -22.62
N PRO A 607 -67.05 -50.94 -23.68
CA PRO A 607 -65.95 -50.09 -24.20
C PRO A 607 -66.42 -48.59 -24.22
N PRO A 608 -66.34 -47.68 -25.25
CA PRO A 608 -65.55 -47.55 -26.51
C PRO A 608 -65.05 -46.11 -26.91
N ARG A 609 -64.49 -45.98 -28.14
CA ARG A 609 -64.28 -44.75 -29.01
C ARG A 609 -63.32 -43.63 -28.52
N ARG A 610 -62.07 -43.47 -28.99
CA ARG A 610 -61.54 -42.92 -30.30
C ARG A 610 -61.98 -41.47 -30.66
N PRO A 611 -61.17 -40.65 -31.42
CA PRO A 611 -59.72 -40.76 -31.78
C PRO A 611 -58.90 -39.43 -32.07
N HIS A 612 -57.59 -39.58 -32.41
CA HIS A 612 -56.70 -38.70 -33.25
C HIS A 612 -56.34 -37.27 -32.73
N LEU A 613 -55.27 -36.58 -33.17
CA LEU A 613 -54.18 -36.80 -34.16
C LEU A 613 -52.79 -36.88 -33.42
N PHE A 614 -51.59 -37.25 -33.93
CA PHE A 614 -50.84 -37.01 -35.21
C PHE A 614 -50.45 -35.52 -35.43
N ARG A 615 -49.28 -35.11 -35.95
CA ARG A 615 -47.96 -35.71 -36.33
C ARG A 615 -47.01 -34.49 -36.63
N LEU A 616 -45.74 -34.38 -36.22
CA LEU A 616 -44.50 -34.70 -36.98
C LEU A 616 -43.28 -33.90 -36.42
N ARG A 617 -42.05 -34.38 -36.64
CA ARG A 617 -40.85 -33.54 -36.93
C ARG A 617 -40.60 -33.57 -38.46
N PRO A 618 -39.82 -32.65 -39.04
CA PRO A 618 -38.42 -33.01 -39.33
C PRO A 618 -37.36 -31.87 -39.27
N ASP A 619 -36.14 -32.28 -38.92
CA ASP A 619 -34.82 -31.95 -39.50
C ASP A 619 -34.17 -30.54 -39.58
N ARG A 620 -32.83 -30.63 -39.58
CA ARG A 620 -31.71 -29.66 -39.72
C ARG A 620 -31.64 -29.02 -41.14
N PRO A 621 -30.87 -27.93 -41.42
CA PRO A 621 -29.39 -27.82 -41.25
C PRO A 621 -28.89 -26.39 -40.82
N PRO A 622 -27.55 -26.06 -40.84
CA PRO A 622 -26.97 -24.98 -40.02
C PRO A 622 -26.31 -23.81 -40.81
N ARG A 623 -25.41 -23.06 -40.14
CA ARG A 623 -24.74 -21.77 -40.45
C ARG A 623 -25.52 -20.56 -39.93
N LEU A 624 -24.88 -19.44 -39.57
CA LEU A 624 -23.43 -19.14 -39.60
C LEU A 624 -22.65 -19.76 -38.42
#